data_AF-N6XS56-F1
#
_entry.id   AF-N6XS56-F1
#
_cell.length_a   1.000
_cell.length_b   1.000
_cell.length_c   1.000
_cell.angle_alpha   90.00
_cell.angle_beta   90.00
_cell.angle_gamma   90.00
#
_symmetry.space_group_name_H-M   'P 1'
#
loop_
_entity.id
_entity.type
_entity.pdbx_description
1 polymer ?
#
loop_
_entity_poly.entity_id
_entity_poly.type
_entity_poly.pdbx_seq_one_letter_code
_entity_poly.pdbx_strand_id
1 'polypeptide(L)'
;GFWRPAAIGDRVWLDANANGQQDAGEAGVAGVAVELYSCANGAAVGAALATTTTDAAGNYAFTGLMPGQYVVKFLTPDGYSLSPVDVGADGTDSDAALSGFSGCYTLASGQTNDTVDAGLYQGAAIGDRVWEDTNANGQQDAGENGIAGATVRLYTCVDGAPGVLVAQTTTD
;
A
#
# COMPACT_ATOMS: atom_id res chain seq x y z
N GLY A 1 22.48 24.44 25.71
CA GLY A 1 22.42 22.99 25.91
C GLY A 1 22.81 22.29 24.62
N PHE A 2 23.30 21.05 24.70
CA PHE A 2 23.61 20.21 23.53
C PHE A 2 22.51 19.17 23.33
N TRP A 3 22.32 18.72 22.09
CA TRP A 3 21.43 17.60 21.72
C TRP A 3 22.20 16.57 20.88
N ARG A 4 21.72 15.33 20.89
CA ARG A 4 22.20 14.25 20.02
C ARG A 4 21.24 14.08 18.84
N PRO A 5 21.74 13.91 17.61
CA PRO A 5 20.90 13.67 16.46
C PRO A 5 19.96 12.48 16.61
N ALA A 6 18.70 12.69 16.25
CA ALA A 6 17.69 11.65 16.13
C ALA A 6 17.56 11.16 14.68
N ALA A 7 16.86 10.04 14.50
CA ALA A 7 16.57 9.46 13.20
C ALA A 7 15.18 8.79 13.18
N ILE A 8 14.60 8.67 11.98
CA ILE A 8 13.34 7.98 11.72
C ILE A 8 13.41 7.28 10.35
N GLY A 9 12.86 6.09 10.25
CA GLY A 9 12.75 5.32 9.02
C GLY A 9 11.86 4.09 9.21
N ASP A 10 11.83 3.26 8.19
CA ASP A 10 12.44 1.92 8.23
C ASP A 10 12.29 1.29 6.84
N ARG A 11 11.11 0.76 6.48
CA ARG A 11 10.94 -0.08 5.28
C ARG A 11 9.65 0.16 4.50
N VAL A 12 9.74 0.04 3.18
CA VAL A 12 8.59 -0.13 2.28
C VAL A 12 8.66 -1.52 1.66
N TRP A 13 7.58 -2.29 1.74
CA TRP A 13 7.55 -3.68 1.27
C TRP A 13 6.36 -4.00 0.38
N LEU A 14 6.51 -5.06 -0.40
CA LEU A 14 5.46 -5.64 -1.22
C LEU A 14 4.65 -6.59 -0.34
N ASP A 15 3.52 -6.11 0.15
CA ASP A 15 2.51 -6.89 0.87
C ASP A 15 1.76 -7.75 -0.15
N ALA A 16 2.26 -8.97 -0.34
CA ALA A 16 1.84 -9.84 -1.43
C ALA A 16 0.44 -10.42 -1.20
N ASN A 17 -0.02 -10.43 0.04
CA ASN A 17 -1.32 -10.97 0.43
C ASN A 17 -2.32 -9.88 0.90
N ALA A 18 -1.90 -8.62 0.88
CA ALA A 18 -2.66 -7.43 1.25
C ALA A 18 -3.20 -7.46 2.70
N ASN A 19 -2.45 -8.07 3.64
CA ASN A 19 -2.88 -8.21 5.03
C ASN A 19 -2.41 -7.07 5.95
N GLY A 20 -1.53 -6.19 5.48
CA GLY A 20 -0.97 -5.08 6.27
C GLY A 20 0.14 -5.48 7.24
N GLN A 21 0.70 -6.69 7.12
CA GLN A 21 1.81 -7.18 7.92
C GLN A 21 3.03 -7.47 7.05
N GLN A 22 4.22 -7.33 7.63
CA GLN A 22 5.47 -7.76 7.03
C GLN A 22 5.65 -9.27 7.22
N ASP A 23 5.23 -10.04 6.21
CA ASP A 23 5.35 -11.50 6.24
C ASP A 23 6.71 -12.00 5.75
N ALA A 24 7.06 -13.21 6.20
CA ALA A 24 8.29 -13.86 5.76
C ALA A 24 8.28 -14.11 4.25
N GLY A 25 9.27 -13.57 3.55
CA GLY A 25 9.45 -13.71 2.11
C GLY A 25 8.91 -12.53 1.29
N GLU A 26 8.26 -11.56 1.93
CA GLU A 26 7.84 -10.34 1.26
C GLU A 26 9.03 -9.43 0.97
N ALA A 27 9.13 -8.99 -0.29
CA ALA A 27 10.26 -8.22 -0.78
C ALA A 27 10.13 -6.74 -0.41
N GLY A 28 11.25 -6.04 -0.26
CA GLY A 28 11.25 -4.58 -0.22
C GLY A 28 10.91 -3.96 -1.57
N VAL A 29 10.34 -2.74 -1.56
CA VAL A 29 10.06 -1.97 -2.78
C VAL A 29 11.06 -0.83 -2.91
N ALA A 30 11.91 -0.92 -3.93
CA ALA A 30 12.95 0.07 -4.19
C ALA A 30 12.43 1.31 -4.93
N GLY A 31 13.08 2.45 -4.69
CA GLY A 31 12.83 3.69 -5.43
C GLY A 31 11.53 4.42 -5.06
N VAL A 32 10.88 4.04 -3.96
CA VAL A 32 9.71 4.75 -3.44
C VAL A 32 10.18 6.08 -2.86
N ALA A 33 9.61 7.18 -3.34
CA ALA A 33 9.91 8.50 -2.81
C ALA A 33 9.26 8.68 -1.44
N VAL A 34 10.05 9.15 -0.47
CA VAL A 34 9.62 9.36 0.91
C VAL A 34 9.95 10.80 1.32
N GLU A 35 8.99 11.47 1.95
CA GLU A 35 9.11 12.86 2.37
C GLU A 35 8.91 12.96 3.90
N LEU A 36 9.69 13.82 4.55
CA LEU A 36 9.59 14.11 5.98
C LEU A 36 8.94 15.48 6.20
N TYR A 37 7.99 15.57 7.11
CA TYR A 37 7.32 16.81 7.49
C TYR A 37 7.39 17.05 9.00
N SER A 38 7.26 18.30 9.42
CA SER A 38 6.92 18.62 10.81
C SER A 38 5.50 18.17 11.10
N CYS A 39 5.25 17.67 12.31
CA CYS A 39 3.90 17.46 12.82
C CYS A 39 3.45 18.63 13.70
N ALA A 40 2.22 19.09 13.53
CA ALA A 40 1.52 19.90 14.52
C ALA A 40 0.05 19.50 14.56
N ASN A 41 -0.54 19.43 15.76
CA ASN A 41 -1.94 19.05 15.99
C ASN A 41 -2.34 17.72 15.32
N GLY A 42 -1.41 16.75 15.30
CA GLY A 42 -1.66 15.41 14.74
C GLY A 42 -1.62 15.31 13.21
N ALA A 43 -1.10 16.33 12.52
CA ALA A 43 -0.99 16.31 11.07
C ALA A 43 0.32 16.96 10.57
N ALA A 44 0.71 16.60 9.35
CA ALA A 44 1.82 17.22 8.65
C ALA A 44 1.55 18.72 8.41
N VAL A 45 2.56 19.56 8.61
CA VAL A 45 2.47 21.01 8.37
C VAL A 45 3.65 21.54 7.58
N GLY A 46 3.38 22.55 6.75
CA GLY A 46 4.40 23.22 5.93
C GLY A 46 4.85 22.41 4.71
N ALA A 47 6.03 22.75 4.19
CA ALA A 47 6.68 22.01 3.12
C ALA A 47 7.50 20.83 3.68
N ALA A 48 7.86 19.89 2.81
CA ALA A 48 8.75 18.80 3.17
C ALA A 48 10.08 19.36 3.72
N LEU A 49 10.50 18.85 4.88
CA LEU A 49 11.77 19.17 5.51
C LEU A 49 12.94 18.46 4.80
N ALA A 50 12.68 17.25 4.32
CA ALA A 50 13.64 16.41 3.64
C ALA A 50 12.92 15.40 2.73
N THR A 51 13.65 14.86 1.75
CA THR A 51 13.18 13.77 0.89
C THR A 51 14.28 12.71 0.79
N THR A 52 13.87 11.47 0.57
CA THR A 52 14.76 10.33 0.28
C THR A 52 14.03 9.33 -0.63
N THR A 53 14.71 8.27 -1.02
CA THR A 53 14.13 7.14 -1.76
C THR A 53 14.52 5.84 -1.12
N THR A 54 13.62 4.86 -1.11
CA THR A 54 13.93 3.53 -0.60
C THR A 54 15.02 2.83 -1.43
N ASP A 55 15.88 2.08 -0.76
CA ASP A 55 16.95 1.31 -1.39
C ASP A 55 16.45 -0.02 -2.00
N ALA A 56 17.37 -0.85 -2.51
CA ALA A 56 17.04 -2.14 -3.12
C ALA A 56 16.34 -3.14 -2.18
N ALA A 57 16.51 -2.98 -0.86
CA ALA A 57 15.85 -3.78 0.16
C ALA A 57 14.56 -3.11 0.69
N GLY A 58 14.16 -1.97 0.12
CA GLY A 58 13.00 -1.20 0.53
C GLY A 58 13.27 -0.25 1.69
N ASN A 59 14.51 -0.13 2.17
CA ASN A 59 14.79 0.62 3.38
C ASN A 59 14.98 2.12 3.10
N TYR A 60 14.59 2.96 4.04
CA TYR A 60 14.83 4.40 4.01
C TYR A 60 15.14 4.94 5.42
N ALA A 61 15.83 6.08 5.50
CA ALA A 61 16.04 6.75 6.77
C ALA A 61 16.22 8.26 6.59
N PHE A 62 15.69 9.03 7.54
CA PHE A 62 16.06 10.41 7.78
C PHE A 62 16.90 10.47 9.06
N THR A 63 18.12 10.97 8.95
CA THR A 63 19.05 11.10 10.08
C THR A 63 19.39 12.56 10.33
N GLY A 64 20.03 12.87 11.46
CA GLY A 64 20.43 14.26 11.74
C GLY A 64 19.29 15.11 12.31
N LEU A 65 18.17 14.51 12.72
CA LEU A 65 16.96 15.22 13.11
C LEU A 65 17.07 15.84 14.49
N MET A 66 16.59 17.07 14.64
CA MET A 66 16.40 17.68 15.96
C MET A 66 15.32 16.92 16.73
N PRO A 67 15.34 16.94 18.08
CA PRO A 67 14.20 16.47 18.85
C PRO A 67 12.94 17.25 18.50
N GLY A 68 11.84 16.57 18.24
CA GLY A 68 10.62 17.18 17.69
C GLY A 68 9.57 16.17 17.29
N GLN A 69 8.49 16.66 16.68
CA GLN A 69 7.43 15.80 16.13
C GLN A 69 7.46 15.80 14.61
N TYR A 70 7.38 14.62 14.03
CA TYR A 70 7.55 14.42 12.59
C TYR A 70 6.45 13.51 12.03
N VAL A 71 6.15 13.67 10.74
CA VAL A 71 5.29 12.80 9.94
C VAL A 71 6.06 12.38 8.70
N VAL A 72 5.95 11.11 8.31
CA VAL A 72 6.50 10.59 7.07
C VAL A 72 5.40 10.48 6.02
N LYS A 73 5.72 10.80 4.77
CA LYS A 73 4.83 10.59 3.64
C LYS A 73 5.50 9.69 2.61
N PHE A 74 4.81 8.63 2.24
CA PHE A 74 5.20 7.71 1.18
C PHE A 74 4.43 8.06 -0.09
N LEU A 75 5.14 8.22 -1.21
CA LEU A 75 4.51 8.44 -2.51
C LEU A 75 4.28 7.08 -3.17
N THR A 76 3.02 6.65 -3.18
CA THR A 76 2.59 5.38 -3.77
C THR A 76 2.97 5.32 -5.25
N PRO A 77 3.80 4.34 -5.68
CA PRO A 77 4.15 4.17 -7.09
C PRO A 77 2.93 3.75 -7.93
N ASP A 78 2.99 4.04 -9.23
CA ASP A 78 1.95 3.62 -10.18
C ASP A 78 1.77 2.09 -10.17
N GLY A 79 0.51 1.65 -10.18
CA GLY A 79 0.15 0.23 -10.16
C GLY A 79 0.16 -0.40 -8.76
N TYR A 80 0.46 0.38 -7.71
CA TYR A 80 0.38 -0.06 -6.32
C TYR A 80 -0.76 0.63 -5.56
N SER A 81 -1.17 0.01 -4.47
CA SER A 81 -2.08 0.54 -3.45
C SER A 81 -1.44 0.36 -2.08
N LEU A 82 -1.79 1.24 -1.13
CA LEU A 82 -1.32 1.15 0.25
C LEU A 82 -2.11 0.08 1.01
N SER A 83 -1.39 -0.76 1.75
CA SER A 83 -1.91 -1.83 2.58
C SER A 83 -2.77 -1.34 3.76
N PRO A 84 -3.55 -2.22 4.39
CA PRO A 84 -4.24 -1.92 5.65
C PRO A 84 -3.28 -1.35 6.71
N VAL A 85 -3.71 -0.30 7.40
CA VAL A 85 -2.92 0.43 8.39
C VAL A 85 -3.03 -0.19 9.78
N ASP A 86 -1.95 -0.13 10.57
CA ASP A 86 -1.88 -0.53 11.99
C ASP A 86 -2.36 -1.96 12.28
N VAL A 87 -2.07 -2.91 11.39
CA VAL A 87 -2.50 -4.32 11.54
C VAL A 87 -1.43 -5.13 12.27
N GLY A 88 -1.56 -5.25 13.59
CA GLY A 88 -0.74 -6.17 14.39
C GLY A 88 0.27 -5.46 15.26
N ALA A 89 1.56 -5.77 15.09
CA ALA A 89 2.63 -5.22 15.91
C ALA A 89 3.36 -4.11 15.16
N ASP A 90 3.56 -2.98 15.84
CA ASP A 90 4.15 -1.70 15.36
C ASP A 90 5.45 -1.84 14.56
N GLY A 91 6.30 -2.84 14.85
CA GLY A 91 7.55 -3.03 14.11
C GLY A 91 7.40 -3.83 12.82
N THR A 92 6.17 -4.18 12.43
CA THR A 92 5.88 -5.08 11.31
C THR A 92 4.54 -4.78 10.63
N ASP A 93 3.84 -3.73 11.01
CA ASP A 93 2.62 -3.28 10.34
C ASP A 93 2.91 -2.14 9.36
N SER A 94 1.87 -1.61 8.72
CA SER A 94 1.96 -0.46 7.81
C SER A 94 1.42 0.77 8.53
N ASP A 95 2.18 1.85 8.59
CA ASP A 95 1.73 3.12 9.21
C ASP A 95 1.06 4.07 8.21
N ALA A 96 1.31 3.86 6.92
CA ALA A 96 0.88 4.77 5.88
C ALA A 96 -0.62 4.64 5.59
N ALA A 97 -1.40 5.65 5.97
CA ALA A 97 -2.81 5.77 5.58
C ALA A 97 -2.96 5.98 4.07
N LEU A 98 -4.17 5.83 3.50
CA LEU A 98 -4.44 5.98 2.06
C LEU A 98 -3.97 7.31 1.43
N SER A 99 -3.73 8.35 2.24
CA SER A 99 -3.15 9.63 1.81
C SER A 99 -1.63 9.58 1.59
N GLY A 100 -0.98 8.46 1.93
CA GLY A 100 0.46 8.27 1.98
C GLY A 100 1.10 8.73 3.30
N PHE A 101 0.38 9.42 4.18
CA PHE A 101 0.93 9.92 5.43
C PHE A 101 0.85 8.88 6.55
N SER A 102 1.92 8.81 7.35
CA SER A 102 1.96 8.13 8.65
C SER A 102 1.25 8.92 9.74
N GLY A 103 1.25 8.37 10.96
CA GLY A 103 1.01 9.12 12.19
C GLY A 103 2.12 10.13 12.53
N CYS A 104 1.93 10.86 13.64
CA CYS A 104 2.95 11.75 14.18
C CYS A 104 3.84 11.05 15.21
N TYR A 105 5.15 11.09 15.00
CA TYR A 105 6.15 10.50 15.89
C TYR A 105 6.91 11.58 16.64
N THR A 106 7.07 11.39 17.95
CA THR A 106 7.87 12.29 18.79
C THR A 106 9.27 11.69 18.96
N LEU A 107 10.28 12.40 18.49
CA LEU A 107 11.69 12.01 18.63
C LEU A 107 12.36 12.80 19.76
N ALA A 108 12.93 12.07 20.72
CA ALA A 108 13.82 12.61 21.73
C ALA A 108 15.27 12.71 21.23
N SER A 109 16.10 13.47 21.95
CA SER A 109 17.54 13.62 21.64
C SER A 109 18.27 12.26 21.63
N GLY A 110 18.77 11.87 20.46
CA GLY A 110 19.51 10.62 20.25
C GLY A 110 18.62 9.39 20.00
N GLN A 111 17.30 9.58 19.85
CA GLN A 111 16.38 8.50 19.52
C GLN A 111 16.48 8.11 18.05
N THR A 112 16.37 6.82 17.77
CA THR A 112 16.11 6.29 16.43
C THR A 112 14.76 5.60 16.49
N ASN A 113 13.87 5.89 15.54
CA ASN A 113 12.60 5.19 15.37
C ASN A 113 12.64 4.41 14.06
N ASP A 114 12.70 3.08 14.16
CA ASP A 114 12.79 2.14 13.03
C ASP A 114 11.50 1.30 12.98
N THR A 115 10.35 1.97 13.06
CA THR A 115 9.02 1.33 13.04
C THR A 115 8.03 2.15 12.20
N VAL A 116 8.53 2.94 11.23
CA VAL A 116 7.67 3.74 10.35
C VAL A 116 7.74 3.17 8.96
N ASP A 117 6.79 2.30 8.67
CA ASP A 117 6.79 1.44 7.50
C ASP A 117 5.60 1.72 6.57
N ALA A 118 5.69 1.23 5.32
CA ALA A 118 4.57 1.25 4.39
C ALA A 118 4.47 -0.05 3.58
N GLY A 119 3.32 -0.72 3.72
CA GLY A 119 2.97 -1.88 2.90
C GLY A 119 2.36 -1.43 1.57
N LEU A 120 2.80 -2.03 0.47
CA LEU A 120 2.27 -1.81 -0.86
C LEU A 120 1.79 -3.13 -1.46
N TYR A 121 0.58 -3.16 -1.99
CA TYR A 121 0.06 -4.31 -2.74
C TYR A 121 -0.37 -3.91 -4.14
N GLN A 122 -0.42 -4.89 -5.05
CA GLN A 122 -1.00 -4.72 -6.38
C GLN A 122 -2.38 -5.38 -6.41
N GLY A 123 -3.38 -4.66 -6.88
CA GLY A 123 -4.72 -5.21 -7.04
C GLY A 123 -4.74 -6.34 -8.07
N ALA A 124 -5.50 -7.40 -7.80
CA ALA A 124 -5.82 -8.39 -8.80
C ALA A 124 -7.02 -7.96 -9.65
N ALA A 125 -7.06 -8.40 -10.90
CA ALA A 125 -8.21 -8.23 -11.78
C ALA A 125 -8.70 -9.60 -12.25
N ILE A 126 -10.02 -9.78 -12.24
CA ILE A 126 -10.68 -10.94 -12.83
C ILE A 126 -11.75 -10.40 -13.78
N GLY A 127 -11.67 -10.84 -15.03
CA GLY A 127 -12.59 -10.44 -16.08
C GLY A 127 -12.23 -11.16 -17.37
N ASP A 128 -13.19 -11.20 -18.28
CA ASP A 128 -13.03 -11.67 -19.66
C ASP A 128 -14.30 -11.26 -20.43
N ARG A 129 -14.59 -11.98 -21.50
CA ARG A 129 -15.70 -11.77 -22.41
C ARG A 129 -16.92 -12.60 -22.06
N VAL A 130 -18.10 -11.99 -22.19
CA VAL A 130 -19.38 -12.70 -22.27
C VAL A 130 -19.78 -12.76 -23.74
N TRP A 131 -20.07 -13.96 -24.25
CA TRP A 131 -20.34 -14.19 -25.67
C TRP A 131 -21.61 -15.01 -25.89
N GLU A 132 -22.20 -14.87 -27.08
CA GLU A 132 -23.24 -15.75 -27.57
C GLU A 132 -22.59 -16.99 -28.21
N ASP A 133 -22.70 -18.14 -27.54
CA ASP A 133 -22.28 -19.44 -28.08
C ASP A 133 -23.30 -19.88 -29.15
N THR A 134 -22.97 -19.58 -30.40
CA THR A 134 -23.88 -19.74 -31.55
C THR A 134 -24.00 -21.19 -32.02
N ASN A 135 -23.03 -22.03 -31.64
CA ASN A 135 -22.97 -23.43 -32.06
C ASN A 135 -23.12 -24.43 -30.89
N ALA A 136 -23.30 -23.93 -29.67
CA ALA A 136 -23.51 -24.66 -28.42
C ALA A 136 -22.36 -25.62 -28.04
N ASN A 137 -21.11 -25.26 -28.34
CA ASN A 137 -19.94 -26.10 -28.04
C ASN A 137 -19.21 -25.73 -26.73
N GLY A 138 -19.60 -24.64 -26.08
CA GLY A 138 -18.98 -24.15 -24.83
C GLY A 138 -17.58 -23.57 -25.01
N GLN A 139 -17.17 -23.25 -26.25
CA GLN A 139 -15.92 -22.59 -26.57
C GLN A 139 -16.21 -21.17 -27.09
N GLN A 140 -15.25 -20.25 -26.92
CA GLN A 140 -15.30 -18.98 -27.65
C GLN A 140 -14.76 -19.21 -29.05
N ASP A 141 -15.64 -19.20 -30.04
CA ASP A 141 -15.25 -19.35 -31.43
C ASP A 141 -15.06 -18.01 -32.14
N ALA A 142 -14.25 -18.05 -33.21
CA ALA A 142 -14.08 -16.92 -34.09
C ALA A 142 -15.40 -16.56 -34.78
N GLY A 143 -15.82 -15.30 -34.66
CA GLY A 143 -17.06 -14.79 -35.26
C GLY A 143 -18.28 -14.81 -34.34
N GLU A 144 -18.18 -15.40 -33.14
CA GLU A 144 -19.21 -15.27 -32.12
C GLU A 144 -19.25 -13.84 -31.58
N ASN A 145 -20.44 -13.32 -31.29
CA ASN A 145 -20.62 -11.94 -30.83
C ASN A 145 -20.48 -11.83 -29.30
N GLY A 146 -20.02 -10.67 -28.84
CA GLY A 146 -20.10 -10.32 -27.43
C GLY A 146 -21.55 -9.99 -27.03
N ILE A 147 -21.89 -10.21 -25.76
CA ILE A 147 -23.18 -9.79 -25.21
C ILE A 147 -22.98 -8.47 -24.46
N ALA A 148 -23.52 -7.38 -24.98
CA ALA A 148 -23.50 -6.07 -24.33
C ALA A 148 -24.58 -5.96 -23.23
N GLY A 149 -24.28 -5.20 -22.15
CA GLY A 149 -25.23 -4.94 -21.06
C GLY A 149 -25.50 -6.13 -20.13
N ALA A 150 -24.76 -7.24 -20.28
CA ALA A 150 -24.84 -8.35 -19.34
C ALA A 150 -24.30 -7.91 -17.97
N THR A 151 -25.05 -8.15 -16.90
CA THR A 151 -24.59 -7.84 -15.54
C THR A 151 -23.69 -8.96 -15.03
N VAL A 152 -22.45 -8.62 -14.68
CA VAL A 152 -21.47 -9.52 -14.08
C VAL A 152 -21.31 -9.16 -12.61
N ARG A 153 -21.37 -10.15 -11.72
CA ARG A 153 -21.23 -9.99 -10.27
C ARG A 153 -20.08 -10.86 -9.76
N LEU A 154 -19.15 -10.24 -9.05
CA LEU A 154 -18.05 -10.91 -8.36
C LEU A 154 -18.46 -11.22 -6.93
N TYR A 155 -18.29 -12.46 -6.49
CA TYR A 155 -18.55 -12.91 -5.13
C TYR A 155 -17.27 -13.44 -4.48
N THR A 156 -17.19 -13.43 -3.15
CA THR A 156 -16.18 -14.22 -2.44
C THR A 156 -16.41 -15.72 -2.68
N CYS A 157 -15.38 -16.54 -2.47
CA CYS A 157 -15.50 -17.99 -2.51
C CYS A 157 -15.30 -18.56 -1.10
N VAL A 158 -16.24 -19.38 -0.63
CA VAL A 158 -16.15 -20.06 0.67
C VAL A 158 -16.38 -21.55 0.41
N ASP A 159 -15.37 -22.37 0.68
CA ASP A 159 -15.40 -23.83 0.49
C ASP A 159 -15.90 -24.28 -0.91
N GLY A 160 -15.51 -23.53 -1.95
CA GLY A 160 -15.87 -23.82 -3.34
C GLY A 160 -17.25 -23.32 -3.77
N ALA A 161 -17.95 -22.56 -2.93
CA ALA A 161 -19.25 -21.96 -3.24
C ALA A 161 -19.21 -20.42 -3.22
N PRO A 162 -20.07 -19.74 -3.99
CA PRO A 162 -20.21 -18.28 -3.92
C PRO A 162 -20.64 -17.81 -2.53
N GLY A 163 -19.94 -16.83 -1.99
CA GLY A 163 -20.22 -16.15 -0.73
C GLY A 163 -20.86 -14.79 -0.92
N VAL A 164 -20.24 -13.75 -0.37
CA VAL A 164 -20.76 -12.37 -0.35
C VAL A 164 -20.42 -11.65 -1.64
N LEU A 165 -21.34 -10.81 -2.13
CA LEU A 165 -21.10 -9.94 -3.29
C LEU A 165 -19.98 -8.95 -2.98
N VAL A 166 -18.96 -8.92 -3.84
CA VAL A 166 -17.79 -8.04 -3.75
C VAL A 166 -17.93 -6.85 -4.69
N ALA A 167 -18.30 -7.10 -5.95
CA ALA A 167 -18.39 -6.07 -6.98
C ALA A 167 -19.41 -6.44 -8.07
N GLN A 168 -19.85 -5.44 -8.84
CA GLN A 168 -20.69 -5.64 -10.03
C GLN A 168 -20.22 -4.73 -11.16
N THR A 169 -20.24 -5.24 -12.40
CA THR A 169 -20.02 -4.48 -13.63
C THR A 169 -21.03 -4.89 -14.71
N THR A 170 -21.03 -4.19 -15.83
CA THR A 170 -21.79 -4.54 -17.04
C THR A 170 -20.84 -4.63 -18.21
N THR A 171 -21.02 -5.61 -19.09
CA THR A 171 -20.29 -5.68 -20.36
C THR A 171 -20.63 -4.48 -21.25
N ASP A 172 -19.64 -4.06 -22.04
CA ASP A 172 -19.71 -2.95 -22.99
C ASP A 172 -20.50 -3.27 -24.27
#